data_AF-A0AAW1VN40-F1
#
_entry.id   AF-A0AAW1VN40-F1
#
_cell.length_a   1.000
_cell.length_b   1.000
_cell.length_c   1.000
_cell.angle_alpha   90.00
_cell.angle_beta   90.00
_cell.angle_gamma   90.00
#
_symmetry.space_group_name_H-M   'P 1'
#
loop_
_entity.id
_entity.type
_entity.pdbx_description
1 polymer ?
#
loop_
_entity_poly.entity_id
_entity_poly.type
_entity_poly.pdbx_seq_one_letter_code
_entity_poly.pdbx_strand_id
1 'polypeptide(L)'
;MNSFYYKCLCLLLLSFFKDHHLCSADPTDGFTLVPLTEDNFKLQKPYNEPLDDRYSYKDGVRSFWIYNNDKPFKAESTTRPRSELRISGHDYSSGIWQFEGYAYVPSGTSGVTIVQIHGATEGATSLQLRMEIIVFIDGVQKFVVKDQGPGDLYFKCGVYAAPFNSSHYMESRWKEIKLYKK
;
A
#
# COMPACT_ATOMS: atom_id res chain seq x y z
N MET A 1 47.39 -18.14 46.54
CA MET A 1 46.37 -17.05 46.40
C MET A 1 47.01 -16.01 45.47
N ASN A 2 46.70 -15.87 44.18
CA ASN A 2 45.40 -15.70 43.53
C ASN A 2 45.43 -16.16 42.06
N SER A 3 45.54 -17.48 41.84
CA SER A 3 45.32 -18.12 40.53
C SER A 3 43.82 -18.41 40.35
N PHE A 4 43.00 -17.35 40.27
CA PHE A 4 41.55 -17.49 40.00
C PHE A 4 40.94 -16.37 39.16
N TYR A 5 41.69 -15.32 38.79
CA TYR A 5 41.11 -14.15 38.10
C TYR A 5 41.23 -14.14 36.56
N TYR A 6 41.90 -15.11 35.94
CA TYR A 6 42.12 -15.13 34.48
C TYR A 6 41.29 -16.18 33.70
N LYS A 7 40.17 -16.66 34.27
CA LYS A 7 39.26 -17.58 33.56
C LYS A 7 37.80 -17.10 33.42
N CYS A 8 37.49 -15.88 33.84
CA CYS A 8 36.16 -15.28 33.58
C CYS A 8 36.18 -14.10 32.60
N LEU A 9 37.35 -13.67 32.10
CA LEU A 9 37.44 -12.49 31.22
C LEU A 9 37.36 -12.81 29.72
N CYS A 10 37.39 -14.09 29.31
CA CYS A 10 37.22 -14.49 27.89
C CYS A 10 35.82 -15.00 27.53
N LEU A 11 34.87 -15.04 28.47
CA LEU A 11 33.48 -15.42 28.19
C LEU A 11 32.50 -14.22 28.15
N LEU A 12 32.97 -13.01 28.47
CA LEU A 12 32.17 -11.78 28.41
C LEU A 12 32.30 -11.02 27.08
N LEU A 13 33.12 -11.50 26.14
CA LEU A 13 33.29 -10.91 24.80
C LEU A 13 32.45 -11.59 23.70
N LEU A 14 31.70 -12.64 24.02
CA LEU A 14 30.87 -13.38 23.04
C LEU A 14 29.36 -13.23 23.26
N SER A 15 28.92 -12.45 24.25
CA SER A 15 27.49 -12.16 24.49
C SER A 15 27.01 -10.82 23.95
N PHE A 16 27.87 -10.03 23.28
CA PHE A 16 27.50 -8.75 22.66
C PHE A 16 27.20 -8.83 21.15
N PHE A 17 27.05 -10.04 20.59
CA PHE A 17 26.53 -10.25 19.23
C PHE A 17 25.21 -11.02 19.26
N LYS A 18 24.29 -10.61 20.14
CA LYS A 18 22.86 -10.96 20.02
C LYS A 18 22.05 -9.73 19.64
N ASP A 19 22.47 -9.09 18.57
CA ASP A 19 21.57 -8.43 17.65
C ASP A 19 22.03 -8.80 16.25
N HIS A 20 21.84 -10.07 15.91
CA HIS A 20 21.58 -10.43 14.52
C HIS A 20 20.19 -9.85 14.18
N HIS A 21 20.12 -8.52 14.03
CA HIS A 21 19.36 -8.00 12.92
C HIS A 21 20.06 -8.55 11.69
N LEU A 22 19.64 -9.76 11.28
CA LEU A 22 19.77 -10.20 9.90
C LEU A 22 19.44 -8.98 9.08
N CYS A 23 20.41 -8.50 8.31
CA CYS A 23 20.21 -7.42 7.36
C CYS A 23 18.96 -7.79 6.57
N SER A 24 17.82 -7.23 6.94
CA SER A 24 16.63 -7.34 6.13
C SER A 24 17.00 -6.48 4.95
N ALA A 25 17.25 -7.13 3.81
CA ALA A 25 17.37 -6.46 2.54
C ALA A 25 16.28 -5.37 2.48
N ASP A 26 16.67 -4.18 2.02
CA ASP A 26 15.69 -3.10 1.81
C ASP A 26 14.56 -3.71 0.96
N PRO A 27 13.27 -3.52 1.29
CA PRO A 27 12.18 -4.06 0.48
C PRO A 27 12.29 -3.68 -1.01
N THR A 28 13.01 -2.61 -1.33
CA THR A 28 13.30 -2.14 -2.70
C THR A 28 14.58 -2.72 -3.33
N ASP A 29 15.31 -3.63 -2.67
CA ASP A 29 16.57 -4.18 -3.17
C ASP A 29 16.40 -4.90 -4.53
N GLY A 30 17.13 -4.40 -5.52
CA GLY A 30 17.10 -4.90 -6.89
C GLY A 30 15.89 -4.43 -7.71
N PHE A 31 15.08 -3.50 -7.19
CA PHE A 31 14.06 -2.81 -7.95
C PHE A 31 14.59 -1.54 -8.63
N THR A 32 13.96 -1.15 -9.74
CA THR A 32 14.18 0.14 -10.40
C THR A 32 12.99 1.06 -10.18
N LEU A 33 13.26 2.31 -9.78
CA LEU A 33 12.23 3.34 -9.64
C LEU A 33 11.59 3.64 -11.01
N VAL A 34 10.25 3.61 -11.05
CA VAL A 34 9.46 4.03 -12.21
C VAL A 34 9.12 5.52 -12.03
N PRO A 35 9.51 6.40 -12.97
CA PRO A 35 9.15 7.82 -12.88
C PRO A 35 7.63 8.01 -12.94
N LEU A 36 7.08 8.72 -11.95
CA LEU A 36 5.67 9.10 -11.92
C LEU A 36 5.56 10.62 -12.03
N THR A 37 4.60 11.09 -12.83
CA THR A 37 4.18 12.48 -12.91
C THR A 37 2.71 12.61 -12.49
N GLU A 38 2.22 13.85 -12.32
CA GLU A 38 0.79 14.08 -12.04
C GLU A 38 -0.13 13.48 -13.11
N ASP A 39 0.33 13.37 -14.36
CA ASP A 39 -0.45 12.78 -15.45
C ASP A 39 -0.75 11.29 -15.23
N ASN A 40 0.11 10.59 -14.48
CA ASN A 40 -0.12 9.20 -14.10
C ASN A 40 -1.25 9.08 -13.06
N PHE A 41 -1.58 10.15 -12.32
CA PHE A 41 -2.52 10.10 -11.20
C PHE A 41 -3.95 10.42 -11.64
N LYS A 42 -4.77 9.37 -11.82
CA LYS A 42 -6.19 9.52 -12.16
C LYS A 42 -7.03 9.48 -10.88
N LEU A 43 -7.53 10.65 -10.48
CA LEU A 43 -8.38 10.80 -9.30
C LEU A 43 -9.81 10.33 -9.58
N GLN A 44 -10.34 9.53 -8.66
CA GLN A 44 -11.71 9.06 -8.60
C GLN A 44 -12.37 9.72 -7.39
N LYS A 45 -13.60 10.21 -7.56
CA LYS A 45 -14.41 10.89 -6.53
C LYS A 45 -15.88 10.49 -6.68
N PRO A 46 -16.77 10.72 -5.70
CA PRO A 46 -18.20 10.62 -5.92
C PRO A 46 -18.64 11.40 -7.17
N TYR A 47 -19.50 10.81 -8.00
CA TYR A 47 -19.85 11.42 -9.30
C TYR A 47 -20.51 12.80 -9.15
N ASN A 48 -21.25 13.02 -8.06
CA ASN A 48 -22.04 14.22 -7.80
C ASN A 48 -21.33 15.30 -6.96
N GLU A 49 -20.13 15.01 -6.44
CA GLU A 49 -19.37 15.94 -5.58
C GLU A 49 -18.24 16.59 -6.38
N PRO A 50 -17.87 17.86 -6.16
CA PRO A 50 -16.63 18.44 -6.68
C PRO A 50 -15.38 17.67 -6.22
N LEU A 51 -14.27 17.76 -6.97
CA LEU A 51 -13.02 17.10 -6.58
C LEU A 51 -12.45 17.69 -5.28
N ASP A 52 -12.41 19.02 -5.20
CA ASP A 52 -11.83 19.75 -4.05
C ASP A 52 -12.58 19.51 -2.73
N ASP A 53 -13.82 19.00 -2.82
CA ASP A 53 -14.63 18.63 -1.66
C ASP A 53 -14.32 17.23 -1.13
N ARG A 54 -13.48 16.44 -1.82
CA ARG A 54 -13.11 15.06 -1.44
C ARG A 54 -11.61 14.76 -1.57
N TYR A 55 -10.84 15.72 -2.06
CA TYR A 55 -9.41 15.58 -2.31
C TYR A 55 -8.69 16.92 -2.17
N SER A 56 -7.47 16.89 -1.65
CA SER A 56 -6.54 18.02 -1.76
C SER A 56 -5.09 17.55 -1.89
N TYR A 57 -4.26 18.41 -2.49
CA TYR A 57 -2.81 18.22 -2.52
C TYR A 57 -2.13 19.50 -2.04
N LYS A 58 -1.53 19.45 -0.86
CA LYS A 58 -0.87 20.59 -0.22
C LYS A 58 0.41 20.10 0.46
N ASP A 59 1.50 20.85 0.27
CA ASP A 59 2.79 20.59 0.92
C ASP A 59 3.31 19.14 0.76
N GLY A 60 3.11 18.56 -0.43
CA GLY A 60 3.53 17.18 -0.72
C GLY A 60 2.63 16.09 -0.13
N VAL A 61 1.52 16.45 0.53
CA VAL A 61 0.56 15.52 1.12
C VAL A 61 -0.75 15.53 0.31
N ARG A 62 -1.13 14.35 -0.18
CA ARG A 62 -2.44 14.10 -0.78
C ARG A 62 -3.40 13.63 0.30
N SER A 63 -4.46 14.38 0.53
CA SER A 63 -5.51 14.01 1.48
C SER A 63 -6.76 13.60 0.71
N PHE A 64 -7.32 12.45 1.07
CA PHE A 64 -8.52 11.89 0.47
C PHE A 64 -9.55 11.67 1.56
N TRP A 65 -10.78 12.13 1.36
CA TRP A 65 -11.85 11.88 2.31
C TRP A 65 -13.18 11.65 1.62
N ILE A 66 -14.05 10.89 2.28
CA ILE A 66 -15.42 10.61 1.87
C ILE A 66 -16.33 10.51 3.08
N TYR A 67 -17.63 10.63 2.84
CA TYR A 67 -18.68 10.29 3.77
C TYR A 67 -19.35 8.97 3.40
N ASN A 68 -19.92 8.25 4.37
CA ASN A 68 -20.55 6.95 4.12
C ASN A 68 -21.82 7.03 3.24
N ASN A 69 -22.43 8.21 3.15
CA ASN A 69 -23.60 8.52 2.34
C ASN A 69 -23.24 9.16 0.98
N ASP A 70 -21.95 9.37 0.70
CA ASP A 70 -21.50 9.81 -0.62
C ASP A 70 -21.91 8.80 -1.70
N LYS A 71 -22.03 9.32 -2.92
CA LYS A 71 -22.37 8.49 -4.07
C LYS A 71 -21.16 7.72 -4.61
N PRO A 72 -21.40 6.64 -5.37
CA PRO A 72 -20.34 5.91 -6.07
C PRO A 72 -19.50 6.82 -7.01
N PHE A 73 -18.40 6.27 -7.53
CA PHE A 73 -17.59 6.96 -8.55
C PHE A 73 -18.35 7.22 -9.87
N LYS A 74 -19.35 6.39 -10.20
CA LYS A 74 -20.18 6.52 -11.41
C LYS A 74 -21.65 6.45 -11.04
N ALA A 75 -22.50 7.21 -11.74
CA ALA A 75 -23.94 7.29 -11.46
C ALA A 75 -24.63 5.92 -11.49
N GLU A 76 -24.32 5.11 -12.49
CA GLU A 76 -24.93 3.79 -12.70
C GLU A 76 -24.30 2.66 -11.89
N SER A 77 -23.37 2.97 -10.97
CA SER A 77 -22.65 1.95 -10.20
C SER A 77 -23.33 1.68 -8.85
N THR A 78 -23.38 0.42 -8.44
CA THR A 78 -23.79 0.03 -7.07
C THR A 78 -22.61 -0.04 -6.09
N THR A 79 -21.40 0.33 -6.53
CA THR A 79 -20.21 0.31 -5.68
C THR A 79 -20.28 1.39 -4.59
N ARG A 80 -19.51 1.19 -3.52
CA ARG A 80 -19.45 2.14 -2.39
C ARG A 80 -18.64 3.40 -2.76
N PRO A 81 -18.84 4.53 -2.05
CA PRO A 81 -18.12 5.77 -2.34
C PRO A 81 -16.61 5.62 -2.18
N ARG A 82 -15.87 6.43 -2.95
CA ARG A 82 -14.40 6.51 -2.90
C ARG A 82 -13.90 7.90 -3.23
N SER A 83 -12.77 8.25 -2.63
CA SER A 83 -11.85 9.28 -3.09
C SER A 83 -10.49 8.60 -3.24
N GLU A 84 -10.09 8.25 -4.46
CA GLU A 84 -8.93 7.40 -4.70
C GLU A 84 -8.12 7.86 -5.91
N LEU A 85 -6.81 7.76 -5.80
CA LEU A 85 -5.86 7.88 -6.89
C LEU A 85 -5.63 6.50 -7.50
N ARG A 86 -5.85 6.37 -8.81
CA ARG A 86 -5.36 5.26 -9.64
C ARG A 86 -4.05 5.70 -10.30
N ILE A 87 -3.01 4.89 -10.19
CA ILE A 87 -1.80 5.06 -11.02
C ILE A 87 -2.10 4.47 -12.40
N SER A 88 -1.88 5.26 -13.45
CA SER A 88 -2.17 4.90 -14.85
C SER A 88 -0.92 4.98 -15.72
N GLY A 89 -0.91 4.24 -16.82
CA GLY A 89 0.25 4.14 -17.73
C GLY A 89 1.29 3.11 -17.30
N HIS A 90 1.05 2.43 -16.18
CA HIS A 90 1.90 1.37 -15.61
C HIS A 90 1.06 0.18 -15.15
N ASP A 91 -0.05 -0.08 -15.84
CA ASP A 91 -0.83 -1.29 -15.67
C ASP A 91 0.05 -2.49 -16.07
N TYR A 92 -0.08 -3.61 -15.36
CA TYR A 92 0.83 -4.74 -15.49
C TYR A 92 0.10 -6.08 -15.39
N SER A 93 0.56 -7.05 -16.16
CA SER A 93 0.10 -8.45 -16.13
C SER A 93 1.22 -9.45 -15.83
N SER A 94 2.45 -8.95 -15.67
CA SER A 94 3.65 -9.74 -15.39
C SER A 94 4.75 -8.85 -14.77
N GLY A 95 5.84 -9.49 -14.34
CA GLY A 95 6.95 -8.84 -13.64
C GLY A 95 6.66 -8.67 -12.15
N ILE A 96 7.65 -8.14 -11.41
CA ILE A 96 7.49 -7.82 -9.99
C ILE A 96 7.34 -6.31 -9.87
N TRP A 97 6.20 -5.88 -9.35
CA TRP A 97 5.87 -4.46 -9.17
C TRP A 97 5.64 -4.14 -7.70
N GLN A 98 6.13 -2.98 -7.28
CA GLN A 98 5.99 -2.51 -5.91
C GLN A 98 5.48 -1.08 -5.88
N PHE A 99 4.40 -0.88 -5.11
CA PHE A 99 3.93 0.43 -4.68
C PHE A 99 4.49 0.73 -3.29
N GLU A 100 4.97 1.94 -3.08
CA GLU A 100 5.44 2.45 -1.79
C GLU A 100 4.84 3.82 -1.52
N GLY A 101 4.54 4.13 -0.26
CA GLY A 101 4.17 5.48 0.18
C GLY A 101 3.97 5.55 1.68
N TYR A 102 4.07 6.74 2.25
CA TYR A 102 3.74 6.97 3.66
C TYR A 102 2.26 7.31 3.79
N ALA A 103 1.54 6.51 4.57
CA ALA A 103 0.13 6.70 4.84
C ALA A 103 -0.11 7.16 6.28
N TYR A 104 -1.09 8.04 6.46
CA TYR A 104 -1.67 8.37 7.76
C TYR A 104 -3.19 8.24 7.69
N VAL A 105 -3.77 7.54 8.65
CA VAL A 105 -5.22 7.38 8.80
C VAL A 105 -5.64 8.04 10.11
N PRO A 106 -6.42 9.13 10.07
CA PRO A 106 -6.88 9.81 11.28
C PRO A 106 -7.75 8.92 12.16
N SER A 107 -7.66 9.13 13.48
CA SER A 107 -8.51 8.46 14.46
C SER A 107 -10.00 8.66 14.14
N GLY A 108 -10.80 7.60 14.29
CA GLY A 108 -12.23 7.60 13.97
C GLY A 108 -12.56 7.11 12.56
N THR A 109 -11.55 6.91 11.71
CA THR A 109 -11.71 6.22 10.42
C THR A 109 -11.73 4.70 10.63
N SER A 110 -12.78 4.03 10.16
CA SER A 110 -12.90 2.56 10.23
C SER A 110 -13.65 1.99 9.04
N GLY A 111 -13.50 0.67 8.79
CA GLY A 111 -14.17 -0.03 7.69
C GLY A 111 -13.83 0.54 6.30
N VAL A 112 -12.59 0.97 6.11
CA VAL A 112 -12.11 1.62 4.88
C VAL A 112 -10.92 0.85 4.31
N THR A 113 -10.81 0.86 2.99
CA THR A 113 -9.64 0.39 2.25
C THR A 113 -8.85 1.61 1.82
N ILE A 114 -7.55 1.64 2.12
CA ILE A 114 -6.70 2.80 1.80
C ILE A 114 -5.72 2.55 0.65
N VAL A 115 -5.50 1.28 0.29
CA VAL A 115 -4.62 0.85 -0.80
C VAL A 115 -5.21 -0.39 -1.46
N GLN A 116 -5.10 -0.49 -2.78
CA GLN A 116 -5.59 -1.62 -3.56
C GLN A 116 -4.61 -1.97 -4.67
N ILE A 117 -4.53 -3.26 -4.97
CA ILE A 117 -4.15 -3.77 -6.30
C ILE A 117 -5.48 -4.14 -6.95
N HIS A 118 -5.81 -3.49 -8.06
CA HIS A 118 -7.09 -3.64 -8.73
C HIS A 118 -6.88 -4.02 -10.19
N GLY A 119 -7.78 -4.83 -10.74
CA GLY A 119 -7.63 -5.44 -12.06
C GLY A 119 -7.77 -6.95 -11.95
N ALA A 120 -8.29 -7.54 -13.03
CA ALA A 120 -8.61 -8.95 -13.30
C ALA A 120 -9.97 -8.96 -14.01
N THR A 121 -9.95 -9.21 -15.33
CA THR A 121 -11.17 -9.51 -16.09
C THR A 121 -11.65 -10.90 -15.67
N GLU A 122 -12.96 -11.11 -15.53
CA GLU A 122 -13.53 -12.45 -15.43
C GLU A 122 -13.03 -13.31 -16.60
N GLY A 123 -12.29 -14.36 -16.29
CA GLY A 123 -11.66 -15.21 -17.30
C GLY A 123 -10.43 -15.89 -16.75
N ALA A 124 -10.58 -16.68 -15.69
CA ALA A 124 -9.54 -17.60 -15.26
C ALA A 124 -9.21 -18.56 -16.43
N THR A 125 -8.16 -18.23 -17.19
CA THR A 125 -7.61 -19.18 -18.16
C THR A 125 -6.97 -20.33 -17.37
N SER A 126 -6.97 -21.53 -17.96
CA SER A 126 -6.52 -22.79 -17.34
C SER A 126 -5.04 -22.83 -16.93
N LEU A 127 -4.29 -21.74 -17.09
CA LEU A 127 -2.94 -21.53 -16.56
C LEU A 127 -2.98 -20.41 -15.50
N GLN A 128 -3.32 -20.75 -14.25
CA GLN A 128 -3.23 -19.82 -13.12
C GLN A 128 -1.75 -19.57 -12.77
N LEU A 129 -1.12 -18.60 -13.44
CA LEU A 129 0.07 -17.94 -12.90
C LEU A 129 -0.38 -17.13 -11.69
N ARG A 130 -0.16 -17.68 -10.49
CA ARG A 130 -0.51 -17.02 -9.22
C ARG A 130 0.53 -15.97 -8.92
N MET A 131 0.13 -14.72 -8.76
CA MET A 131 1.01 -13.69 -8.22
C MET A 131 1.02 -13.79 -6.70
N GLU A 132 2.18 -13.55 -6.10
CA GLU A 132 2.33 -13.43 -4.66
C GLU A 132 2.31 -11.95 -4.28
N ILE A 133 1.42 -11.58 -3.37
CA ILE A 133 1.30 -10.23 -2.83
C ILE A 133 1.92 -10.26 -1.44
N ILE A 134 2.95 -9.43 -1.24
CA ILE A 134 3.62 -9.26 0.05
C ILE A 134 3.36 -7.83 0.53
N VAL A 135 2.91 -7.68 1.77
CA VAL A 135 2.66 -6.37 2.39
C VAL A 135 3.65 -6.13 3.51
N PHE A 136 4.36 -5.01 3.43
CA PHE A 136 5.22 -4.49 4.48
C PHE A 136 4.57 -3.26 5.12
N ILE A 137 4.63 -3.15 6.45
CA ILE A 137 4.27 -1.95 7.19
C ILE A 137 5.45 -1.62 8.09
N ASP A 138 5.98 -0.40 7.97
CA ASP A 138 7.18 0.06 8.68
C ASP A 138 8.37 -0.88 8.51
N GLY A 139 8.59 -1.36 7.27
CA GLY A 139 9.66 -2.30 6.93
C GLY A 139 9.43 -3.75 7.39
N VAL A 140 8.35 -4.02 8.13
CA VAL A 140 8.04 -5.36 8.65
C VAL A 140 6.99 -6.04 7.77
N GLN A 141 7.31 -7.23 7.25
CA GLN A 141 6.34 -8.06 6.52
C GLN A 141 5.15 -8.39 7.43
N LYS A 142 3.94 -8.05 7.00
CA LYS A 142 2.69 -8.30 7.73
C LYS A 142 1.84 -9.37 7.09
N PHE A 143 1.93 -9.54 5.77
CA PHE A 143 0.99 -10.37 5.05
C PHE A 143 1.60 -10.91 3.75
N VAL A 144 1.25 -12.16 3.42
CA VAL A 144 1.57 -12.81 2.15
C VAL A 144 0.33 -13.53 1.67
N VAL A 145 -0.11 -13.28 0.44
CA VAL A 145 -1.28 -13.96 -0.14
C VAL A 145 -1.08 -14.21 -1.62
N LYS A 146 -1.76 -15.23 -2.14
CA LYS A 146 -1.85 -15.48 -3.57
C LYS A 146 -2.99 -14.64 -4.15
N ASP A 147 -2.78 -14.04 -5.30
CA ASP A 147 -3.81 -13.32 -6.02
C ASP A 147 -4.84 -14.26 -6.69
N GLN A 148 -5.76 -13.68 -7.46
CA GLN A 148 -6.79 -14.40 -8.20
C GLN A 148 -6.35 -14.84 -9.62
N GLY A 149 -5.05 -14.77 -9.92
CA GLY A 149 -4.49 -15.07 -11.24
C GLY A 149 -4.30 -13.84 -12.13
N PRO A 150 -3.79 -14.05 -13.36
CA PRO A 150 -3.31 -12.98 -14.21
C PRO A 150 -4.43 -12.06 -14.72
N GLY A 151 -4.12 -10.78 -14.79
CA GLY A 151 -4.97 -9.75 -15.39
C GLY A 151 -4.19 -8.45 -15.54
N ASP A 152 -4.77 -7.46 -16.23
CA ASP A 152 -4.19 -6.11 -16.26
C ASP A 152 -4.46 -5.43 -14.90
N LEU A 153 -3.47 -5.52 -14.01
CA LEU A 153 -3.48 -4.99 -12.66
C LEU A 153 -2.93 -3.57 -12.60
N TYR A 154 -3.38 -2.79 -11.62
CA TYR A 154 -2.86 -1.46 -11.33
C TYR A 154 -3.04 -1.11 -9.85
N PHE A 155 -2.19 -0.20 -9.35
CA PHE A 155 -2.24 0.26 -7.96
C PHE A 155 -3.20 1.43 -7.77
N LYS A 156 -3.84 1.45 -6.61
CA LYS A 156 -4.66 2.56 -6.13
C LYS A 156 -4.37 2.88 -4.67
N CYS A 157 -4.49 4.14 -4.29
CA CYS A 157 -4.47 4.58 -2.89
C CYS A 157 -5.47 5.71 -2.64
N GLY A 158 -5.89 5.89 -1.39
CA GLY A 158 -6.87 6.91 -0.99
C GLY A 158 -7.83 6.37 0.05
N VAL A 159 -9.13 6.55 -0.15
CA VAL A 159 -10.19 5.97 0.69
C VAL A 159 -11.28 5.36 -0.18
N TYR A 160 -11.58 4.09 0.05
CA TYR A 160 -12.76 3.41 -0.46
C TYR A 160 -13.53 2.84 0.72
N ALA A 161 -14.81 3.17 0.83
CA ALA A 161 -15.68 2.73 1.91
C ALA A 161 -16.02 1.23 1.78
N ALA A 162 -15.02 0.37 1.90
CA ALA A 162 -15.14 -1.09 1.94
C ALA A 162 -14.10 -1.62 2.93
N PRO A 163 -14.40 -2.64 3.76
CA PRO A 163 -15.61 -3.48 3.76
C PRO A 163 -16.82 -2.81 4.47
N PHE A 164 -17.79 -3.59 4.95
CA PHE A 164 -18.98 -3.10 5.67
C PHE A 164 -18.63 -2.33 6.96
N ASN A 165 -19.63 -1.65 7.53
CA ASN A 165 -19.55 -0.92 8.81
C ASN A 165 -18.50 0.21 8.82
N SER A 166 -18.41 0.98 7.73
CA SER A 166 -17.51 2.12 7.66
C SER A 166 -18.00 3.29 8.52
N SER A 167 -17.05 4.05 9.07
CA SER A 167 -17.33 5.28 9.81
C SER A 167 -18.05 6.32 8.93
N HIS A 168 -18.73 7.29 9.55
CA HIS A 168 -19.41 8.35 8.81
C HIS A 168 -18.43 9.13 7.93
N TYR A 169 -17.29 9.56 8.50
CA TYR A 169 -16.19 10.22 7.79
C TYR A 169 -15.00 9.27 7.73
N MET A 170 -14.39 9.14 6.57
CA MET A 170 -13.20 8.33 6.35
C MET A 170 -12.16 9.17 5.64
N GLU A 171 -10.94 9.17 6.15
CA GLU A 171 -9.84 9.94 5.57
C GLU A 171 -8.55 9.11 5.53
N SER A 172 -7.74 9.35 4.50
CA SER A 172 -6.35 8.94 4.49
C SER A 172 -5.49 10.04 3.86
N ARG A 173 -4.24 10.13 4.33
CA ARG A 173 -3.24 11.08 3.82
C ARG A 173 -2.03 10.32 3.34
N TRP A 174 -1.55 10.68 2.17
CA TRP A 174 -0.45 10.00 1.49
C TRP A 174 0.64 10.99 1.07
N LYS A 175 1.90 10.62 1.28
CA LYS A 175 3.07 11.34 0.74
C LYS A 175 4.09 10.36 0.17
N GLU A 176 4.93 10.85 -0.72
CA GLU A 176 6.00 10.09 -1.39
C GLU A 176 5.51 8.78 -2.02
N ILE A 177 4.41 8.86 -2.78
CA ILE A 177 3.92 7.73 -3.57
C ILE A 177 4.94 7.40 -4.65
N LYS A 178 5.48 6.19 -4.63
CA LYS A 178 6.46 5.67 -5.58
C LYS A 178 6.00 4.34 -6.15
N LEU A 179 6.49 4.07 -7.35
CA LEU A 179 6.29 2.80 -8.05
C LEU A 179 7.65 2.26 -8.48
N TYR A 180 7.83 0.96 -8.32
CA TYR A 180 9.06 0.27 -8.65
C TYR A 180 8.75 -0.98 -9.47
N LYS A 181 9.72 -1.43 -10.27
CA LYS A 181 9.63 -2.68 -11.04
C LYS A 181 10.94 -3.47 -11.04
N LYS A 182 10.83 -4.78 -11.22
CA LYS A 182 11.93 -5.73 -11.39
C LYS A 182 11.58 -6.79 -12.43
#